data_AF-A0A2A3MPK9-F1
#
_entry.id   AF-A0A2A3MPK9-F1
#
_cell.length_a   1.000
_cell.length_b   1.000
_cell.length_c   1.000
_cell.angle_alpha   90.00
_cell.angle_beta   90.00
_cell.angle_gamma   90.00
#
_symmetry.space_group_name_H-M   'P 1'
#
loop_
_entity.id
_entity.type
_entity.pdbx_description
1 polymer ?
#
loop_
_entity_poly.entity_id
_entity_poly.type
_entity_poly.pdbx_seq_one_letter_code
_entity_poly.pdbx_strand_id
1 'polypeptide(L)'
;MRRRSSFNQLSPKGQRRTRTRQPDPKPVPMELKLLGAAAALGAIVGVGSIAASEGGVQRVASAAHSFAVNTGMARARAPQAGDYWAGCDSARSAGTAPIYRGEPGYRVEMDGDRDGIACEPYHGN
;
A
#
# COMPACT_ATOMS: atom_id res chain seq x y z
N MET A 1 -1.07 23.14 52.65
CA MET A 1 -0.34 24.25 52.00
C MET A 1 1.16 23.94 52.02
N ARG A 2 1.80 23.59 50.88
CA ARG A 2 3.26 23.71 50.69
C ARG A 2 3.66 23.47 49.22
N ARG A 3 4.13 24.59 48.62
CA ARG A 3 5.14 24.79 47.55
C ARG A 3 4.97 24.07 46.21
N ARG A 4 4.43 24.84 45.25
CA ARG A 4 4.72 24.72 43.82
C ARG A 4 6.22 24.95 43.58
N SER A 5 6.95 23.93 43.15
CA SER A 5 8.24 24.13 42.48
C SER A 5 7.99 24.01 40.98
N SER A 6 7.69 25.15 40.36
CA SER A 6 7.60 25.29 38.91
C SER A 6 9.02 25.41 38.38
N PHE A 7 9.63 24.28 37.99
CA PHE A 7 10.87 24.31 37.23
C PHE A 7 10.53 24.67 35.78
N ASN A 8 10.48 25.97 35.51
CA ASN A 8 10.51 26.51 34.15
C ASN A 8 11.90 26.25 33.58
N GLN A 9 12.08 25.12 32.91
CA GLN A 9 13.24 24.92 32.04
C GLN A 9 12.94 25.60 30.70
N LEU A 10 13.31 26.88 30.62
CA LEU A 10 13.43 27.64 29.38
C LEU A 10 14.48 26.96 28.51
N SER A 11 14.03 26.24 27.48
CA SER A 11 14.89 25.71 26.43
C SER A 11 15.04 26.77 25.33
N PRO A 12 16.27 27.14 24.91
CA PRO A 12 16.55 28.32 24.07
C PRO A 12 16.23 28.14 22.58
N LYS A 13 15.57 27.03 22.20
CA LYS A 13 15.14 26.78 20.82
C LYS A 13 13.64 26.58 20.84
N GLY A 14 12.91 27.52 20.27
CA GLY A 14 11.44 27.55 20.15
C GLY A 14 10.85 26.41 19.32
N GLN A 15 11.15 25.17 19.67
CA GLN A 15 10.51 23.99 19.13
C GLN A 15 9.49 23.51 20.14
N ARG A 16 8.21 23.73 19.83
CA ARG A 16 7.11 23.00 20.46
C ARG A 16 7.29 21.52 20.13
N ARG A 17 7.95 20.77 21.01
CA ARG A 17 7.87 19.31 21.00
C ARG A 17 6.47 18.94 21.48
N THR A 18 5.54 18.76 20.54
CA THR A 18 4.32 18.01 20.80
C THR A 18 4.74 16.57 21.07
N ARG A 19 4.98 16.25 22.35
CA ARG A 19 5.08 14.88 22.83
C ARG A 19 3.68 14.30 22.65
N THR A 20 3.42 13.69 21.49
CA THR A 20 2.26 12.83 21.31
C THR A 20 2.29 11.82 22.46
N ARG A 21 1.28 11.86 23.33
CA ARG A 21 1.06 10.80 24.33
C ARG A 21 0.77 9.55 23.51
N GLN A 22 1.79 8.73 23.31
CA GLN A 22 1.61 7.40 22.75
C GLN A 22 0.74 6.65 23.77
N PRO A 23 -0.47 6.21 23.40
CA PRO A 23 -1.34 5.50 24.32
C PRO A 23 -0.62 4.23 24.75
N ASP A 24 -0.53 4.00 26.06
CA ASP A 24 0.02 2.76 26.60
C ASP A 24 -0.74 1.58 25.95
N PRO A 25 -0.04 0.65 25.28
CA PRO A 25 -0.69 -0.50 24.68
C PRO A 25 -1.37 -1.29 25.80
N LYS A 26 -2.70 -1.44 25.70
CA LYS A 26 -3.49 -2.21 26.66
C LYS A 26 -2.86 -3.61 26.78
N PRO A 27 -2.72 -4.16 28.01
CA PRO A 27 -2.20 -5.51 28.18
C PRO A 27 -3.13 -6.49 27.48
N VAL A 28 -2.71 -6.98 26.31
CA VAL A 28 -3.41 -8.05 25.60
C VAL A 28 -3.18 -9.37 26.34
N PRO A 29 -4.21 -10.23 26.44
CA PRO A 29 -4.09 -11.52 27.11
C PRO A 29 -2.99 -12.37 26.46
N MET A 30 -2.25 -13.11 27.28
CA MET A 30 -1.04 -13.86 26.89
C MET A 30 -1.30 -14.86 25.75
N GLU A 31 -2.50 -15.43 25.69
CA GLU A 31 -3.02 -16.27 24.59
C GLU A 31 -2.93 -15.58 23.22
N LEU A 32 -3.26 -14.28 23.17
CA LEU A 32 -3.25 -13.49 21.93
C LEU A 32 -1.81 -13.20 21.45
N LYS A 33 -0.84 -13.19 22.38
CA LYS A 33 0.59 -13.08 22.03
C LYS A 33 1.14 -14.37 21.44
N LEU A 34 0.76 -15.54 21.99
CA LEU A 34 1.18 -16.84 21.45
C LEU A 34 0.57 -17.12 20.07
N LEU A 35 -0.72 -16.82 19.90
CA LEU A 35 -1.39 -16.94 18.60
C LEU A 35 -0.83 -15.97 17.57
N GLY A 36 -0.48 -14.74 17.97
CA GLY A 36 0.19 -13.77 17.10
C GLY A 36 1.60 -14.19 16.67
N ALA A 37 2.36 -14.86 17.54
CA ALA A 37 3.72 -15.34 17.23
C ALA A 37 3.74 -16.49 16.22
N ALA A 38 2.74 -17.39 16.24
CA ALA A 38 2.65 -18.51 15.30
C ALA A 38 2.40 -18.04 13.84
N ALA A 39 1.59 -16.99 13.65
CA ALA A 39 1.33 -16.41 12.34
C ALA A 39 2.60 -15.78 11.71
N ALA A 40 3.45 -15.15 12.51
CA ALA A 40 4.70 -14.55 12.05
C ALA A 40 5.73 -15.60 11.59
N LEU A 41 5.82 -16.74 12.28
CA LEU A 41 6.70 -17.84 11.88
C LEU A 41 6.19 -18.58 10.63
N GLY A 42 4.87 -18.70 10.48
CA GLY A 42 4.24 -19.31 9.29
C GLY A 42 4.51 -18.54 7.99
N ALA A 43 4.62 -17.22 8.04
CA ALA A 43 4.94 -16.40 6.86
C ALA A 43 6.37 -16.59 6.34
N ILE A 44 7.34 -16.80 7.25
CA ILE A 44 8.76 -16.97 6.88
C ILE A 44 9.01 -18.35 6.27
N VAL A 45 8.42 -19.41 6.86
CA VAL A 45 8.55 -20.78 6.31
C VAL A 45 7.66 -20.99 5.10
N GLY A 46 6.43 -20.45 5.11
CA GLY A 46 5.43 -20.66 4.05
C GLY A 46 5.82 -20.09 2.70
N VAL A 47 6.45 -18.90 2.66
CA VAL A 47 6.92 -18.30 1.39
C VAL A 47 8.23 -18.94 0.91
N GLY A 48 9.09 -19.41 1.83
CA GLY A 48 10.33 -20.11 1.48
C GLY A 48 10.09 -21.48 0.84
N SER A 49 9.15 -22.27 1.37
CA SER A 49 8.86 -23.62 0.85
C SER A 49 8.15 -23.63 -0.50
N ILE A 50 7.31 -22.63 -0.80
CA ILE A 50 6.64 -22.56 -2.11
C ILE A 50 7.66 -22.34 -3.22
N ALA A 51 8.70 -21.52 -3.04
CA ALA A 51 9.69 -21.23 -4.08
C ALA A 51 10.55 -22.45 -4.47
N ALA A 52 10.73 -23.43 -3.58
CA ALA A 52 11.56 -24.62 -3.83
C ALA A 52 10.82 -25.81 -4.48
N SER A 53 9.49 -25.71 -4.63
CA SER A 53 8.68 -26.74 -5.30
C SER A 53 8.66 -26.57 -6.83
N GLU A 54 8.55 -27.67 -7.57
CA GLU A 54 8.17 -27.62 -8.99
C GLU A 54 6.80 -26.92 -9.12
N GLY A 55 6.73 -25.82 -9.89
CA GLY A 55 5.54 -24.96 -9.97
C GLY A 55 5.40 -23.91 -8.86
N GLY A 56 6.34 -23.88 -7.92
CA GLY A 56 6.45 -22.91 -6.85
C GLY A 56 6.47 -21.46 -7.29
N VAL A 57 7.37 -21.16 -8.22
CA VAL A 57 7.51 -19.85 -8.87
C VAL A 57 6.21 -19.39 -9.56
N GLN A 58 5.45 -20.30 -10.16
CA GLN A 58 4.18 -19.95 -10.82
C GLN A 58 3.12 -19.50 -9.80
N ARG A 59 3.06 -20.15 -8.63
CA ARG A 59 2.14 -19.78 -7.54
C ARG A 59 2.53 -18.46 -6.89
N VAL A 60 3.82 -18.20 -6.71
CA VAL A 60 4.31 -16.91 -6.22
C VAL A 60 4.01 -15.82 -7.24
N ALA A 61 4.22 -16.07 -8.53
CA ALA A 61 3.96 -15.10 -9.59
C ALA A 61 2.47 -14.72 -9.69
N SER A 62 1.57 -15.70 -9.63
CA SER A 62 0.13 -15.42 -9.66
C SER A 62 -0.37 -14.70 -8.40
N ALA A 63 0.18 -15.04 -7.23
CA ALA A 63 -0.11 -14.33 -5.99
C ALA A 63 0.40 -12.88 -6.03
N ALA A 64 1.63 -12.67 -6.52
CA ALA A 64 2.21 -11.35 -6.70
C ALA A 64 1.42 -10.50 -7.70
N HIS A 65 0.99 -11.10 -8.82
CA HIS A 65 0.15 -10.41 -9.80
C HIS A 65 -1.20 -10.01 -9.19
N SER A 66 -1.86 -10.92 -8.47
CA SER A 66 -3.14 -10.62 -7.80
C SER A 66 -3.00 -9.50 -6.78
N PHE A 67 -1.91 -9.51 -6.01
CA PHE A 67 -1.60 -8.42 -5.09
C PHE A 67 -1.37 -7.10 -5.82
N ALA A 68 -0.56 -7.10 -6.88
CA ALA A 68 -0.29 -5.90 -7.68
C ALA A 68 -1.55 -5.32 -8.32
N VAL A 69 -2.49 -6.16 -8.77
CA VAL A 69 -3.80 -5.72 -9.27
C VAL A 69 -4.62 -5.09 -8.15
N ASN A 70 -4.66 -5.71 -6.97
CA ASN A 70 -5.42 -5.19 -5.83
C ASN A 70 -4.85 -3.88 -5.27
N THR A 71 -3.54 -3.66 -5.36
CA THR A 71 -2.90 -2.39 -4.96
C THR A 71 -2.91 -1.33 -6.07
N GLY A 72 -3.46 -1.65 -7.25
CA GLY A 72 -3.47 -0.75 -8.40
C GLY A 72 -2.11 -0.56 -9.07
N MET A 73 -1.09 -1.32 -8.67
CA MET A 73 0.25 -1.29 -9.27
C MET A 73 0.30 -2.01 -10.64
N ALA A 74 -0.67 -2.88 -10.90
CA ALA A 74 -0.84 -3.56 -12.18
C ALA A 74 -2.30 -3.55 -12.62
N ARG A 75 -2.52 -3.66 -13.92
CA ARG A 75 -3.83 -3.86 -14.53
C ARG A 75 -4.29 -5.32 -14.45
N ALA A 76 -5.59 -5.55 -14.34
CA ALA A 76 -6.19 -6.88 -14.35
C ALA A 76 -6.22 -7.51 -15.76
N ARG A 77 -6.30 -6.70 -16.82
CA ARG A 77 -6.09 -7.15 -18.21
C ARG A 77 -5.36 -6.11 -19.04
N ALA A 78 -4.77 -6.57 -20.14
CA ALA A 78 -4.23 -5.69 -21.16
C ALA A 78 -5.35 -5.01 -21.98
N PRO A 79 -5.23 -3.70 -22.28
CA PRO A 79 -6.05 -3.01 -23.27
C PRO A 79 -5.95 -3.71 -24.63
N GLN A 80 -7.08 -3.75 -25.33
CA GLN A 80 -7.17 -4.33 -26.67
C GLN A 80 -7.53 -3.26 -27.68
N ALA A 81 -7.24 -3.54 -28.96
CA ALA A 81 -7.64 -2.66 -30.04
C ALA A 81 -9.16 -2.38 -29.98
N GLY A 82 -9.52 -1.09 -29.99
CA GLY A 82 -10.90 -0.63 -29.86
C GLY A 82 -11.34 -0.29 -28.44
N ASP A 83 -10.54 -0.59 -27.41
CA ASP A 83 -10.85 -0.17 -26.04
C ASP A 83 -10.90 1.37 -25.96
N TYR A 84 -12.01 1.89 -25.42
CA TYR A 84 -12.25 3.32 -25.23
C TYR A 84 -12.95 3.54 -23.88
N TRP A 85 -12.40 4.46 -23.09
CA TRP A 85 -12.89 4.78 -21.75
C TRP A 85 -13.32 6.25 -21.70
N ALA A 86 -14.49 6.50 -21.13
CA ALA A 86 -14.99 7.87 -20.94
C ALA A 86 -14.14 8.65 -19.92
N GLY A 87 -13.44 7.93 -19.04
CA GLY A 87 -12.49 8.48 -18.09
C GLY A 87 -11.85 7.40 -17.22
N CYS A 88 -11.00 7.82 -16.28
CA CYS A 88 -10.20 6.90 -15.48
C CYS A 88 -11.02 5.97 -14.57
N ASP A 89 -12.21 6.39 -14.13
CA ASP A 89 -13.07 5.52 -13.34
C ASP A 89 -13.59 4.33 -14.16
N SER A 90 -13.94 4.57 -15.43
CA SER A 90 -14.34 3.49 -16.35
C SER A 90 -13.17 2.57 -16.70
N ALA A 91 -11.96 3.11 -16.89
CA ALA A 91 -10.76 2.32 -17.13
C ALA A 91 -10.37 1.44 -15.92
N ARG A 92 -10.44 2.00 -14.70
CA ARG A 92 -10.20 1.25 -13.45
C ARG A 92 -11.26 0.17 -13.23
N SER A 93 -12.53 0.48 -13.47
CA SER A 93 -13.62 -0.52 -13.38
C SER A 93 -13.48 -1.62 -14.42
N ALA A 94 -12.93 -1.33 -15.60
CA ALA A 94 -12.59 -2.33 -16.62
C ALA A 94 -11.30 -3.12 -16.29
N GLY A 95 -10.57 -2.72 -15.25
CA GLY A 95 -9.32 -3.34 -14.84
C GLY A 95 -8.16 -3.12 -15.82
N THR A 96 -8.21 -2.05 -16.61
CA THR A 96 -7.18 -1.72 -17.61
C THR A 96 -6.20 -0.64 -17.15
N ALA A 97 -6.51 0.07 -16.07
CA ALA A 97 -5.62 1.05 -15.47
C ALA A 97 -4.46 0.39 -14.67
N PRO A 98 -3.25 0.99 -14.64
CA PRO A 98 -2.82 2.18 -15.39
C PRO A 98 -2.69 1.91 -16.90
N ILE A 99 -2.92 2.94 -17.72
CA ILE A 99 -2.84 2.85 -19.20
C ILE A 99 -1.63 3.63 -19.69
N TYR A 100 -0.74 2.98 -20.43
CA TYR A 100 0.50 3.60 -20.90
C TYR A 100 0.34 4.25 -22.27
N ARG A 101 1.16 5.28 -22.53
CA ARG A 101 1.24 5.92 -23.84
C ARG A 101 1.51 4.90 -24.95
N GLY A 102 0.71 4.98 -26.00
CA GLY A 102 0.78 4.06 -27.15
C GLY A 102 -0.09 2.81 -26.99
N GLU A 103 -0.67 2.57 -25.82
CA GLU A 103 -1.64 1.50 -25.65
C GLU A 103 -3.05 1.91 -26.12
N PRO A 104 -3.87 0.95 -26.56
CA PRO A 104 -5.28 1.20 -26.82
C PRO A 104 -5.97 1.84 -25.62
N GLY A 105 -6.81 2.84 -25.88
CA GLY A 105 -7.51 3.57 -24.85
C GLY A 105 -6.70 4.66 -24.14
N TYR A 106 -5.39 4.81 -24.39
CA TYR A 106 -4.62 5.96 -23.87
C TYR A 106 -5.09 7.26 -24.51
N ARG A 107 -5.28 8.30 -23.69
CA ARG A 107 -5.63 9.65 -24.13
C ARG A 107 -4.92 10.67 -23.24
N VAL A 108 -4.33 11.70 -23.84
CA VAL A 108 -3.59 12.75 -23.12
C VAL A 108 -4.48 13.50 -22.12
N GLU A 109 -5.79 13.53 -22.36
CA GLU A 109 -6.76 14.15 -21.45
C GLU A 109 -7.01 13.33 -20.18
N MET A 110 -6.62 12.05 -20.16
CA MET A 110 -6.66 11.18 -18.96
C MET A 110 -5.34 11.14 -18.19
N ASP A 111 -4.29 11.75 -18.75
CA ASP A 111 -2.94 11.82 -18.22
C ASP A 111 -2.72 13.26 -17.73
N GLY A 112 -3.06 13.50 -16.46
CA GLY A 112 -3.18 14.84 -15.90
C GLY A 112 -1.86 15.61 -15.81
N ASP A 113 -0.77 14.89 -15.55
CA ASP A 113 0.60 15.41 -15.45
C ASP A 113 1.45 15.15 -16.71
N ARG A 114 0.93 14.36 -17.65
CA ARG A 114 1.47 14.12 -19.00
C ARG A 114 2.77 13.33 -18.99
N ASP A 115 2.98 12.49 -17.98
CA ASP A 115 4.16 11.66 -17.84
C ASP A 115 4.14 10.42 -18.75
N GLY A 116 2.99 10.14 -19.38
CA GLY A 116 2.76 8.97 -20.23
C GLY A 116 2.03 7.82 -19.54
N ILE A 117 1.57 7.99 -18.30
CA ILE A 117 0.81 7.01 -17.54
C ILE A 117 -0.55 7.61 -17.19
N ALA A 118 -1.59 7.21 -17.94
CA ALA A 118 -2.94 7.62 -17.62
C ALA A 118 -3.54 6.77 -16.49
N CYS A 119 -4.39 7.41 -15.68
CA CYS A 119 -5.22 6.75 -14.67
C CYS A 119 -4.47 6.04 -13.55
N GLU A 120 -3.34 6.61 -13.12
CA GLU A 120 -2.55 6.15 -12.00
C GLU A 120 -3.36 5.96 -10.69
N PRO A 121 -2.86 5.14 -9.75
CA PRO A 121 -3.44 5.03 -8.42
C PRO A 121 -3.44 6.37 -7.68
N TYR A 122 -4.54 6.69 -7.00
CA TYR A 122 -4.62 7.88 -6.15
C TYR A 122 -3.67 7.72 -4.94
N HIS A 123 -2.54 8.42 -4.95
CA HIS A 123 -1.72 8.62 -3.76
C HIS A 123 -2.27 9.83 -3.02
N GLY A 124 -3.28 9.62 -2.17
CA GLY A 124 -3.87 10.69 -1.35
C GLY A 124 -2.79 11.37 -0.51
N ASN A 125 -2.65 12.68 -0.67
CA ASN A 125 -1.72 13.51 0.09
C ASN A 125 -2.50 14.61 0.83
#